data_AF-A0A059AP15-F1
#
_entry.id   AF-A0A059AP15-F1
#
_cell.length_a   1.000
_cell.length_b   1.000
_cell.length_c   1.000
_cell.angle_alpha   90.00
_cell.angle_beta   90.00
_cell.angle_gamma   90.00
#
_symmetry.space_group_name_H-M   'P 1'
#
loop_
_entity.id
_entity.type
_entity.pdbx_description
1 polymer ?
#
loop_
_entity_poly.entity_id
_entity_poly.type
_entity_poly.pdbx_seq_one_letter_code
_entity_poly.pdbx_strand_id
1 'polypeptide(L)'
;MAATAKSVDASLWWDSFPSLLAELEDAPLSADLPPPLDTLSGSYNFEKLAVSAEAVCSSYHAKVQLLLIVIETLDLESVLQMVHDGTPLRQGTSVFSLTDIQEMDALVSSFSSLAMKEAGSLFLTWAVFLRLIASLPGNEHDNVLKDIDDAGYVRQAFGAASLEYFLEILLNDILKEFDGPVAGYRSVLRTFISAFIASYEINNQLEDSTLSLILEILCKIYRGEESLCMQFWDRGSFIDGPIRCLLCTVEGDFPFRTVELVRLLSSLCEGHWPAECVFNFLDKSVGISSFFENDETSQTVETHLPLQVPGIEGLLIPANTRGHVLRVIGGNTALVRWEYRQSGISVLLLHLAQRLYGECTEEINHILDLLNRIVSFNTGLCFALMNIRNTSYVQSTMTNAVTENNMWVVEVISSLIRHLYPCSSNAATICMGVNFLAKMIESSPSSVAVVALKADMFDVSSSRSSFDGECNGSSRSWLLSGRLAKMLFLDYEQNDYGCSLTVSVLEFTMKLVESGLENDTVLALLVFSLQHILVSHEFGKYKAKHLRWKVTVKVLELMRTCIMSISYFTKFGEVVWDLLLSDSSIHGMLFRVACTTAQALENLYVSRLFELSDIEGIQLAIRSALDILSIVLSRSMK
;
A
#
# COMPACT_ATOMS: atom_id res chain seq x y z
N MET A 1 -23.05 -23.98 37.53
CA MET A 1 -22.16 -25.16 37.43
C MET A 1 -21.18 -24.88 36.32
N ALA A 2 -19.97 -24.45 36.66
CA ALA A 2 -18.91 -24.17 35.70
C ALA A 2 -18.25 -25.48 35.28
N ALA A 3 -18.17 -25.74 33.99
CA ALA A 3 -17.42 -26.86 33.43
C ALA A 3 -15.94 -26.47 33.41
N THR A 4 -15.14 -27.15 34.21
CA THR A 4 -13.68 -27.11 34.17
C THR A 4 -13.20 -27.69 32.84
N ALA A 5 -12.64 -26.85 31.96
CA ALA A 5 -11.90 -27.30 30.81
C ALA A 5 -10.63 -28.02 31.28
N LYS A 6 -10.46 -29.29 30.89
CA LYS A 6 -9.21 -30.03 31.11
C LYS A 6 -8.16 -29.48 30.16
N SER A 7 -6.98 -29.15 30.69
CA SER A 7 -5.80 -28.86 29.90
C SER A 7 -5.48 -30.06 29.00
N VAL A 8 -5.35 -29.82 27.70
CA VAL A 8 -4.83 -30.81 26.76
C VAL A 8 -3.37 -31.09 27.13
N ASP A 9 -3.00 -32.37 27.13
CA ASP A 9 -1.68 -32.85 27.55
C ASP A 9 -0.61 -32.36 26.57
N ALA A 10 0.33 -31.53 27.06
CA ALA A 10 1.39 -30.91 26.26
C ALA A 10 2.35 -31.94 25.64
N SER A 11 2.46 -33.14 26.24
CA SER A 11 3.31 -34.23 25.73
C SER A 11 2.91 -34.72 24.34
N LEU A 12 1.63 -34.59 23.96
CA LEU A 12 1.14 -35.01 22.64
C LEU A 12 1.64 -34.13 21.49
N TRP A 13 2.11 -32.91 21.78
CA TRP A 13 2.52 -31.93 20.77
C TRP A 13 4.03 -31.98 20.57
N TRP A 14 4.79 -32.13 21.65
CA TRP A 14 6.25 -32.08 21.63
C TRP A 14 6.90 -33.41 21.26
N ASP A 15 6.38 -34.57 21.69
CA ASP A 15 7.05 -35.86 21.45
C ASP A 15 6.97 -36.32 19.97
N SER A 16 6.03 -35.76 19.20
CA SER A 16 5.85 -36.08 17.77
C SER A 16 6.61 -35.12 16.84
N PHE A 17 7.07 -33.98 17.37
CA PHE A 17 7.58 -32.86 16.57
C PHE A 17 9.04 -33.05 16.09
N PRO A 18 10.00 -33.48 16.94
CA PRO A 18 11.37 -33.79 16.50
C PRO A 18 11.42 -34.92 15.47
N SER A 19 10.52 -35.90 15.61
CA SER A 19 10.38 -37.06 14.73
C SER A 19 9.95 -36.64 13.32
N LEU A 20 8.95 -35.76 13.22
CA LEU A 20 8.46 -35.22 11.95
C LEU A 20 9.49 -34.30 11.29
N LEU A 21 10.22 -33.51 12.09
CA LEU A 21 11.26 -32.61 11.57
C LEU A 21 12.46 -33.40 11.01
N ALA A 22 12.90 -34.45 11.71
CA ALA A 22 13.95 -35.35 11.23
C ALA A 22 13.56 -36.05 9.92
N GLU A 23 12.30 -36.47 9.78
CA GLU A 23 11.79 -37.04 8.52
C GLU A 23 11.75 -36.03 7.35
N LEU A 24 11.59 -34.73 7.64
CA LEU A 24 11.61 -33.65 6.65
C LEU A 24 13.02 -33.18 6.30
N GLU A 25 13.98 -33.27 7.23
CA GLU A 25 15.40 -33.00 7.00
C GLU A 25 16.07 -34.08 6.13
N ASP A 26 15.64 -35.33 6.24
CA ASP A 26 16.16 -36.47 5.44
C ASP A 26 15.58 -36.53 4.00
N ALA A 27 14.67 -35.64 3.64
CA ALA A 27 14.11 -35.57 2.29
C ALA A 27 15.13 -34.93 1.31
N PRO A 28 15.54 -35.62 0.21
CA PRO A 28 16.64 -35.15 -0.63
C PRO A 28 16.30 -33.87 -1.41
N LEU A 29 17.02 -32.78 -1.11
CA LEU A 29 17.01 -31.53 -1.87
C LEU A 29 17.80 -31.71 -3.18
N SER A 30 17.15 -31.49 -4.32
CA SER A 30 17.81 -31.48 -5.63
C SER A 30 17.73 -30.08 -6.25
N ALA A 31 18.60 -29.17 -5.82
CA ALA A 31 19.02 -28.02 -6.61
C ALA A 31 20.27 -28.44 -7.40
N ASP A 32 20.10 -28.76 -8.69
CA ASP A 32 21.07 -28.56 -9.77
C ASP A 32 20.55 -29.23 -11.06
N LEU A 33 20.37 -28.41 -12.10
CA LEU A 33 20.09 -28.85 -13.48
C LEU A 33 21.33 -29.52 -14.10
N PRO A 34 21.26 -30.68 -14.77
CA PRO A 34 22.41 -31.24 -15.48
C PRO A 34 22.45 -30.83 -16.97
N PRO A 35 23.64 -30.68 -17.57
CA PRO A 35 23.82 -30.58 -19.03
C PRO A 35 23.72 -31.97 -19.70
N PRO A 36 23.56 -32.08 -21.05
CA PRO A 36 23.18 -33.34 -21.67
C PRO A 36 24.37 -34.23 -22.07
N LEU A 37 24.16 -35.53 -21.84
CA LEU A 37 24.66 -36.73 -22.53
C LEU A 37 26.15 -37.11 -22.43
N ASP A 38 26.40 -38.27 -21.81
CA ASP A 38 27.04 -39.38 -22.53
C ASP A 38 26.60 -40.74 -21.97
N THR A 39 26.30 -41.66 -22.87
CA THR A 39 25.76 -43.01 -22.67
C THR A 39 26.81 -44.03 -22.23
N LEU A 40 26.46 -44.93 -21.31
CA LEU A 40 26.63 -46.41 -21.34
C LEU A 40 26.89 -47.00 -19.94
N SER A 41 25.90 -47.71 -19.39
CA SER A 41 26.00 -49.08 -18.88
C SER A 41 24.87 -49.37 -17.88
N GLY A 42 24.26 -50.55 -18.04
CA GLY A 42 23.04 -50.94 -17.35
C GLY A 42 23.18 -51.05 -15.84
N SER A 43 22.40 -50.26 -15.14
CA SER A 43 21.80 -50.61 -13.86
C SER A 43 20.47 -49.86 -13.78
N TYR A 44 19.48 -50.47 -13.14
CA TYR A 44 18.12 -49.92 -13.05
C TYR A 44 18.14 -48.47 -12.57
N ASN A 45 17.80 -47.53 -13.47
CA ASN A 45 17.54 -46.15 -13.11
C ASN A 45 16.27 -46.13 -12.25
N PHE A 46 16.42 -46.11 -10.92
CA PHE A 46 15.56 -45.22 -10.16
C PHE A 46 15.97 -43.81 -10.59
N GLU A 47 15.40 -43.34 -11.70
CA GLU A 47 15.33 -41.91 -11.97
C GLU A 47 14.77 -41.29 -10.70
N LYS A 48 15.65 -40.59 -10.00
CA LYS A 48 15.41 -39.57 -8.98
C LYS A 48 13.94 -39.16 -9.06
N LEU A 49 13.10 -39.64 -8.14
CA LEU A 49 11.69 -39.24 -8.06
C LEU A 49 11.67 -37.72 -8.13
N ALA A 50 11.26 -37.17 -9.27
CA ALA A 50 11.20 -35.74 -9.45
C ALA A 50 10.16 -35.26 -8.44
N VAL A 51 10.63 -34.62 -7.37
CA VAL A 51 9.74 -34.01 -6.38
C VAL A 51 8.86 -33.04 -7.17
N SER A 52 7.55 -33.28 -7.15
CA SER A 52 6.64 -32.44 -7.91
C SER A 52 6.69 -31.01 -7.36
N ALA A 53 6.39 -30.02 -8.20
CA ALA A 53 6.36 -28.63 -7.76
C ALA A 53 5.37 -28.44 -6.60
N GLU A 54 4.28 -29.21 -6.58
CA GLU A 54 3.29 -29.24 -5.51
C GLU A 54 3.86 -29.80 -4.20
N ALA A 55 4.71 -30.83 -4.26
CA ALA A 55 5.36 -31.40 -3.07
C ALA A 55 6.40 -30.43 -2.48
N VAL A 56 7.15 -29.71 -3.31
CA VAL A 56 8.06 -28.64 -2.86
C VAL A 56 7.26 -27.50 -2.20
N CYS A 57 6.18 -27.05 -2.83
CA CYS A 57 5.30 -26.01 -2.30
C CYS A 57 4.66 -26.42 -0.96
N SER A 58 4.17 -27.66 -0.86
CA SER A 58 3.59 -28.21 0.37
C SER A 58 4.63 -28.35 1.49
N SER A 59 5.86 -28.77 1.16
CA SER A 59 6.96 -28.86 2.13
C SER A 59 7.33 -27.48 2.67
N TYR A 60 7.46 -26.49 1.79
CA TYR A 60 7.71 -25.10 2.19
C TYR A 60 6.58 -24.56 3.08
N HIS A 61 5.33 -24.78 2.68
CA HIS A 61 4.16 -24.38 3.47
C HIS A 61 4.18 -24.98 4.88
N ALA A 62 4.45 -26.29 5.00
CA ALA A 62 4.55 -26.96 6.28
C ALA A 62 5.66 -26.34 7.15
N LYS A 63 6.85 -26.09 6.59
CA LYS A 63 7.95 -25.47 7.34
C LYS A 63 7.61 -24.06 7.84
N VAL A 64 6.98 -23.24 7.01
CA VAL A 64 6.54 -21.89 7.40
C VAL A 64 5.49 -21.97 8.52
N GLN A 65 4.52 -22.88 8.43
CA GLN A 65 3.54 -23.09 9.49
C GLN A 65 4.19 -23.54 10.80
N LEU A 66 5.13 -24.48 10.75
CA LEU A 66 5.86 -24.95 11.93
C LEU A 66 6.65 -23.80 12.58
N LEU A 67 7.32 -22.97 11.78
CA LEU A 67 8.02 -21.77 12.28
C LEU A 67 7.05 -20.81 12.97
N LEU A 68 5.90 -20.51 12.36
CA LEU A 68 4.89 -19.62 12.94
C LEU A 68 4.30 -20.18 14.24
N ILE A 69 4.06 -21.49 14.29
CA ILE A 69 3.62 -22.17 15.52
C ILE A 69 4.68 -22.01 16.61
N VAL A 70 5.96 -22.20 16.29
CA VAL A 70 7.05 -22.03 17.27
C VAL A 70 7.14 -20.59 17.76
N ILE A 71 6.98 -19.59 16.87
CA ILE A 71 6.98 -18.17 17.27
C ILE A 71 5.81 -17.87 18.22
N GLU A 72 4.62 -18.38 17.91
CA GLU A 72 3.43 -18.17 18.73
C GLU A 72 3.52 -18.89 20.08
N THR A 73 4.07 -20.10 20.12
CA THR A 73 4.19 -20.88 21.36
C THR A 73 5.23 -20.33 22.34
N LEU A 74 6.19 -19.52 21.86
CA LEU A 74 7.09 -18.77 22.72
C LEU A 74 6.38 -17.68 23.54
N ASP A 75 5.14 -17.34 23.18
CA ASP A 75 4.28 -16.38 23.87
C ASP A 75 5.00 -15.04 24.11
N LEU A 76 5.58 -14.51 23.02
CA LEU A 76 6.27 -13.23 23.02
C LEU A 76 5.37 -12.07 23.48
N GLU A 77 4.05 -12.21 23.32
CA GLU A 77 3.05 -11.27 23.84
C GLU A 77 3.13 -11.18 25.37
N SER A 78 3.02 -12.30 26.09
CA SER A 78 3.15 -12.30 27.56
C SER A 78 4.51 -11.80 28.01
N VAL A 79 5.58 -12.15 27.30
CA VAL A 79 6.94 -11.67 27.63
C VAL A 79 7.05 -10.15 27.45
N LEU A 80 6.51 -9.60 26.36
CA LEU A 80 6.45 -8.15 26.13
C LEU A 80 5.64 -7.42 27.21
N GLN A 81 4.51 -7.99 27.63
CA GLN A 81 3.71 -7.44 28.73
C GLN A 81 4.52 -7.39 30.04
N MET A 82 5.26 -8.46 30.36
CA MET A 82 6.11 -8.50 31.55
C MET A 82 7.23 -7.45 31.52
N VAL A 83 7.85 -7.24 30.35
CA VAL A 83 8.85 -6.17 30.15
C VAL A 83 8.21 -4.79 30.34
N HIS A 84 7.01 -4.59 29.78
CA HIS A 84 6.27 -3.33 29.92
C HIS A 84 5.90 -3.01 31.37
N ASP A 85 5.43 -4.01 32.12
CA ASP A 85 5.00 -3.85 33.51
C ASP A 85 6.16 -3.89 34.52
N GLY A 86 7.37 -4.25 34.08
CA GLY A 86 8.53 -4.43 34.95
C GLY A 86 8.34 -5.57 35.96
N THR A 87 7.65 -6.64 35.57
CA THR A 87 7.38 -7.78 36.44
C THR A 87 8.46 -8.86 36.30
N PRO A 88 8.95 -9.44 37.41
CA PRO A 88 9.92 -10.54 37.35
C PRO A 88 9.29 -11.81 36.77
N LEU A 89 10.13 -12.70 36.24
CA LEU A 89 9.73 -14.04 35.80
C LEU A 89 9.25 -14.87 37.02
N ARG A 90 7.94 -14.91 37.27
CA ARG A 90 7.36 -15.73 38.36
C ARG A 90 6.73 -16.99 37.80
N GLN A 91 6.93 -18.08 38.53
CA GLN A 91 6.31 -19.37 38.23
C GLN A 91 4.78 -19.22 38.26
N GLY A 92 4.15 -19.24 37.07
CA GLY A 92 2.71 -19.07 36.88
C GLY A 92 2.29 -17.94 35.92
N THR A 93 3.18 -17.04 35.52
CA THR A 93 2.91 -16.00 34.49
C THR A 93 3.59 -16.25 33.15
N SER A 94 4.71 -16.99 33.13
CA SER A 94 5.32 -17.52 31.89
C SER A 94 4.97 -19.00 31.70
N VAL A 95 4.78 -19.42 30.45
CA VAL A 95 4.56 -20.85 30.10
C VAL A 95 5.77 -21.71 30.44
N PHE A 96 6.99 -21.15 30.34
CA PHE A 96 8.24 -21.88 30.48
C PHE A 96 8.93 -21.63 31.83
N SER A 97 9.50 -22.69 32.40
CA SER A 97 10.44 -22.65 33.52
C SER A 97 11.89 -22.51 33.02
N LEU A 98 12.83 -22.19 33.91
CA LEU A 98 14.24 -22.05 33.54
C LEU A 98 14.85 -23.35 32.99
N THR A 99 14.37 -24.52 33.46
CA THR A 99 14.81 -25.83 32.95
C THR A 99 14.32 -26.06 31.52
N ASP A 100 13.07 -25.66 31.22
CA ASP A 100 12.52 -25.79 29.87
C ASP A 100 13.32 -24.93 28.88
N ILE A 101 13.72 -23.73 29.28
CA ILE A 101 14.56 -22.84 28.46
C ILE A 101 15.91 -23.48 28.13
N GLN A 102 16.55 -24.18 29.08
CA GLN A 102 17.82 -24.88 28.83
C GLN A 102 17.66 -26.06 27.87
N GLU A 103 16.59 -26.84 28.01
CA GLU A 103 16.31 -27.96 27.10
C GLU A 103 16.00 -27.45 25.69
N MET A 104 15.22 -26.38 25.57
CA MET A 104 14.94 -25.72 24.30
C MET A 104 16.22 -25.15 23.67
N ASP A 105 17.12 -24.54 24.45
CA ASP A 105 18.39 -24.04 23.93
C ASP A 105 19.28 -25.17 23.37
N ALA A 106 19.31 -26.33 24.04
CA ALA A 106 20.02 -27.50 23.55
C ALA A 106 19.44 -28.03 22.22
N LEU A 107 18.12 -27.93 22.02
CA LEU A 107 17.48 -28.29 20.76
C LEU A 107 17.75 -27.25 19.67
N VAL A 108 17.60 -25.96 19.98
CA VAL A 108 17.81 -24.89 19.00
C VAL A 108 19.27 -24.89 18.53
N SER A 109 20.24 -25.03 19.44
CA SER A 109 21.67 -25.10 19.09
C SER A 109 22.05 -26.31 18.24
N SER A 110 21.21 -27.36 18.17
CA SER A 110 21.48 -28.53 17.33
C SER A 110 21.24 -28.28 15.83
N PHE A 111 20.46 -27.26 15.47
CA PHE A 111 20.17 -26.94 14.09
C PHE A 111 21.36 -26.25 13.39
N SER A 112 21.44 -26.42 12.07
CA SER A 112 22.44 -25.74 11.23
C SER A 112 21.77 -24.72 10.31
N SER A 113 22.13 -23.44 10.45
CA SER A 113 21.68 -22.36 9.54
C SER A 113 22.12 -22.56 8.09
N LEU A 114 23.16 -23.36 7.85
CA LEU A 114 23.67 -23.63 6.49
C LEU A 114 22.82 -24.66 5.75
N ALA A 115 22.12 -25.53 6.48
CA ALA A 115 21.32 -26.62 5.92
C ALA A 115 19.85 -26.22 5.70
N MET A 116 19.32 -25.31 6.53
CA MET A 116 17.93 -24.88 6.50
C MET A 116 17.82 -23.36 6.52
N LYS A 117 17.18 -22.78 5.49
CA LYS A 117 16.93 -21.34 5.42
C LYS A 117 16.07 -20.86 6.59
N GLU A 118 15.15 -21.70 7.03
CA GLU A 118 14.20 -21.46 8.10
C GLU A 118 14.86 -21.39 9.48
N ALA A 119 15.98 -22.10 9.66
CA ALA A 119 16.71 -22.13 10.92
C ALA A 119 17.25 -20.76 11.32
N GLY A 120 17.59 -19.90 10.35
CA GLY A 120 17.96 -18.51 10.63
C GLY A 120 16.84 -17.76 11.37
N SER A 121 15.61 -17.87 10.88
CA SER A 121 14.44 -17.21 11.48
C SER A 121 14.11 -17.76 12.85
N LEU A 122 14.31 -19.07 13.06
CA LEU A 122 14.22 -19.69 14.37
C LEU A 122 15.28 -19.14 15.34
N PHE A 123 16.54 -19.02 14.91
CA PHE A 123 17.62 -18.44 15.71
C PHE A 123 17.34 -16.99 16.08
N LEU A 124 16.81 -16.19 15.15
CA LEU A 124 16.44 -14.81 15.46
C LEU A 124 15.32 -14.75 16.51
N THR A 125 14.30 -15.60 16.35
CA THR A 125 13.18 -15.69 17.29
C THR A 125 13.66 -16.10 18.68
N TRP A 126 14.52 -17.12 18.77
CA TRP A 126 15.10 -17.57 20.02
C TRP A 126 15.95 -16.49 20.69
N ALA A 127 16.80 -15.79 19.92
CA ALA A 127 17.62 -14.70 20.44
C ALA A 127 16.78 -13.54 20.98
N VAL A 128 15.68 -13.18 20.32
CA VAL A 128 14.73 -12.15 20.78
C VAL A 128 14.09 -12.56 22.11
N PHE A 129 13.60 -13.80 22.18
CA PHE A 129 13.00 -14.35 23.41
C PHE A 129 13.99 -14.32 24.59
N LEU A 130 15.20 -14.82 24.40
CA LEU A 130 16.25 -14.82 25.41
C LEU A 130 16.59 -13.40 25.87
N ARG A 131 16.72 -12.46 24.94
CA ARG A 131 17.06 -11.06 25.25
C ARG A 131 15.96 -10.37 26.06
N LEU A 132 14.68 -10.60 25.72
CA LEU A 132 13.57 -10.05 26.49
C LEU A 132 13.53 -10.63 27.90
N ILE A 133 13.70 -11.94 28.07
CA ILE A 133 13.76 -12.56 29.39
C ILE A 133 14.95 -12.03 30.20
N ALA A 134 16.13 -11.89 29.59
CA ALA A 134 17.30 -11.33 30.24
C ALA A 134 17.09 -9.88 30.72
N SER A 135 16.20 -9.12 30.06
CA SER A 135 15.86 -7.74 30.45
C SER A 135 14.89 -7.63 31.63
N LEU A 136 14.25 -8.74 32.05
CA LEU A 136 13.30 -8.73 33.16
C LEU A 136 14.01 -8.52 34.52
N PRO A 137 13.38 -7.80 35.46
CA PRO A 137 13.97 -7.53 36.75
C PRO A 137 14.13 -8.80 37.58
N GLY A 138 15.27 -8.96 38.25
CA GLY A 138 15.60 -10.12 39.09
C GLY A 138 16.50 -11.16 38.42
N ASN A 139 16.69 -11.10 37.10
CA ASN A 139 17.48 -12.06 36.34
C ASN A 139 18.99 -11.72 36.29
N GLU A 140 19.42 -10.64 36.95
CA GLU A 140 20.83 -10.19 37.00
C GLU A 140 21.78 -11.20 37.67
N HIS A 141 21.24 -12.12 38.47
CA HIS A 141 21.98 -13.13 39.23
C HIS A 141 21.83 -14.57 38.69
N ASP A 142 21.04 -14.78 37.64
CA ASP A 142 20.82 -16.11 37.07
C ASP A 142 21.93 -16.47 36.08
N ASN A 143 22.89 -17.28 36.54
CA ASN A 143 24.03 -17.73 35.73
C ASN A 143 23.58 -18.46 34.45
N VAL A 144 22.44 -19.16 34.50
CA VAL A 144 21.91 -19.95 33.37
C VAL A 144 21.64 -19.11 32.14
N LEU A 145 21.04 -17.93 32.28
CA LEU A 145 20.73 -17.05 31.14
C LEU A 145 21.97 -16.35 30.59
N LYS A 146 23.00 -16.15 31.43
CA LYS A 146 24.29 -15.57 31.01
C LYS A 146 25.17 -16.55 30.22
N ASP A 147 24.95 -17.85 30.40
CA ASP A 147 25.72 -18.90 29.73
C ASP A 147 25.26 -19.13 28.28
N ILE A 148 24.05 -18.66 27.90
CA ILE A 148 23.50 -18.80 26.55
C ILE A 148 24.02 -17.67 25.65
N ASP A 149 24.65 -18.00 24.51
CA ASP A 149 25.21 -17.04 23.54
C ASP A 149 24.12 -16.46 22.61
N ASP A 150 23.30 -15.56 23.14
CA ASP A 150 22.29 -14.83 22.38
C ASP A 150 22.90 -14.06 21.18
N ALA A 151 24.07 -13.45 21.36
CA ALA A 151 24.82 -12.78 20.29
C ALA A 151 25.31 -13.74 19.20
N GLY A 152 25.60 -15.00 19.55
CA GLY A 152 25.87 -16.09 18.61
C GLY A 152 24.69 -16.38 17.71
N TYR A 153 23.49 -16.55 18.29
CA TYR A 153 22.27 -16.77 17.52
C TYR A 153 21.94 -15.59 16.60
N VAL A 154 22.09 -14.35 17.07
CA VAL A 154 21.91 -13.15 16.23
C VAL A 154 22.86 -13.18 15.03
N ARG A 155 24.15 -13.43 15.25
CA ARG A 155 25.14 -13.50 14.15
C ARG A 155 24.78 -14.57 13.12
N GLN A 156 24.32 -15.74 13.57
CA GLN A 156 23.89 -16.81 12.68
C GLN A 156 22.62 -16.44 11.91
N ALA A 157 21.65 -15.81 12.58
CA ALA A 157 20.41 -15.36 11.98
C ALA A 157 20.63 -14.29 10.89
N PHE A 158 21.48 -13.29 11.16
CA PHE A 158 21.82 -12.28 10.17
C PHE A 158 22.66 -12.86 9.02
N GLY A 159 23.58 -13.80 9.31
CA GLY A 159 24.31 -14.55 8.28
C GLY A 159 23.38 -15.37 7.37
N ALA A 160 22.22 -15.78 7.87
CA ALA A 160 21.18 -16.51 7.13
C ALA A 160 20.07 -15.61 6.55
N ALA A 161 20.21 -14.27 6.59
CA ALA A 161 19.23 -13.31 6.08
C ALA A 161 17.80 -13.50 6.62
N SER A 162 17.68 -13.75 7.93
CA SER A 162 16.39 -14.12 8.56
C SER A 162 15.25 -13.11 8.36
N LEU A 163 15.54 -11.82 8.38
CA LEU A 163 14.54 -10.78 8.11
C LEU A 163 14.04 -10.82 6.66
N GLU A 164 14.91 -11.16 5.69
CA GLU A 164 14.50 -11.33 4.30
C GLU A 164 13.59 -12.56 4.15
N TYR A 165 13.84 -13.62 4.92
CA TYR A 165 12.97 -14.79 4.95
C TYR A 165 11.57 -14.47 5.52
N PHE A 166 11.48 -13.65 6.58
CA PHE A 166 10.18 -13.16 7.07
C PHE A 166 9.45 -12.30 6.03
N LEU A 167 10.19 -11.48 5.28
CA LEU A 167 9.62 -10.74 4.15
C LEU A 167 9.14 -11.69 3.04
N GLU A 168 9.90 -12.74 2.72
CA GLU A 168 9.52 -13.78 1.75
C GLU A 168 8.18 -14.43 2.15
N ILE A 169 8.03 -14.80 3.43
CA ILE A 169 6.77 -15.35 3.98
C ILE A 169 5.60 -14.40 3.75
N LEU A 170 5.79 -13.10 4.00
CA LEU A 170 4.74 -12.08 3.84
C LEU A 170 4.39 -11.78 2.38
N LEU A 171 5.35 -11.97 1.46
CA LEU A 171 5.16 -11.79 0.03
C LEU A 171 4.52 -13.01 -0.64
N ASN A 172 4.65 -14.19 -0.03
CA ASN A 172 4.19 -15.43 -0.62
C ASN A 172 2.67 -15.60 -0.46
N ASP A 173 1.98 -15.80 -1.59
CA ASP A 173 0.53 -15.99 -1.61
C ASP A 173 0.09 -17.40 -1.19
N ILE A 174 1.03 -18.35 -1.02
CA ILE A 174 0.73 -19.73 -0.57
C ILE A 174 -0.08 -19.72 0.73
N LEU A 175 0.20 -18.83 1.69
CA LEU A 175 -0.56 -18.75 2.94
C LEU A 175 -1.95 -18.10 2.79
N LYS A 176 -2.21 -17.39 1.68
CA LYS A 176 -3.51 -16.79 1.36
C LYS A 176 -4.43 -17.73 0.59
N GLU A 177 -3.86 -18.69 -0.15
CA GLU A 177 -4.61 -19.65 -0.98
C GLU A 177 -5.31 -20.75 -0.17
N PHE A 178 -4.88 -21.00 1.07
CA PHE A 178 -5.55 -21.93 1.98
C PHE A 178 -6.44 -21.15 2.97
N ASP A 179 -7.70 -21.58 3.12
CA ASP A 179 -8.87 -20.97 3.82
C ASP A 179 -8.69 -20.57 5.32
N GLY A 180 -7.49 -20.26 5.78
CA GLY A 180 -7.24 -19.66 7.10
C GLY A 180 -7.41 -18.13 7.08
N PRO A 181 -7.74 -17.50 8.23
CA PRO A 181 -7.76 -16.04 8.31
C PRO A 181 -6.34 -15.51 8.08
N VAL A 182 -6.12 -14.79 6.97
CA VAL A 182 -4.86 -14.10 6.62
C VAL A 182 -4.31 -13.25 7.78
N ALA A 183 -5.18 -12.74 8.64
CA ALA A 183 -4.83 -11.98 9.84
C ALA A 183 -4.01 -12.78 10.88
N GLY A 184 -4.12 -14.11 10.93
CA GLY A 184 -3.50 -14.94 11.97
C GLY A 184 -1.97 -14.87 11.97
N TYR A 185 -1.34 -15.29 10.88
CA TYR A 185 0.13 -15.27 10.79
C TYR A 185 0.71 -13.85 10.78
N ARG A 186 -0.03 -12.87 10.25
CA ARG A 186 0.36 -11.45 10.30
C ARG A 186 0.42 -10.94 11.73
N SER A 187 -0.51 -11.36 12.60
CA SER A 187 -0.48 -11.05 14.03
C SER A 187 0.75 -11.67 14.71
N VAL A 188 1.06 -12.94 14.44
CA VAL A 188 2.26 -13.62 14.99
C VAL A 188 3.54 -12.85 14.61
N LEU A 189 3.69 -12.52 13.32
CA LEU A 189 4.84 -11.77 12.83
C LEU A 189 4.89 -10.34 13.36
N ARG A 190 3.74 -9.68 13.56
CA ARG A 190 3.67 -8.37 14.22
C ARG A 190 4.23 -8.43 15.64
N THR A 191 3.78 -9.40 16.44
CA THR A 191 4.25 -9.58 17.82
C THR A 191 5.75 -9.87 17.84
N PHE A 192 6.23 -10.74 16.95
CA PHE A 192 7.66 -11.00 16.80
C PHE A 192 8.47 -9.75 16.44
N ILE A 193 8.06 -8.98 15.42
CA ILE A 193 8.80 -7.77 15.01
C ILE A 193 8.77 -6.72 16.13
N SER A 194 7.66 -6.59 16.86
CA SER A 194 7.62 -5.72 18.04
C SER A 194 8.62 -6.16 19.13
N ALA A 195 8.64 -7.45 19.45
CA ALA A 195 9.60 -8.05 20.37
C ALA A 195 11.05 -7.83 19.93
N PHE A 196 11.31 -7.94 18.63
CA PHE A 196 12.61 -7.64 18.04
C PHE A 196 13.01 -6.16 18.23
N ILE A 197 12.10 -5.21 17.97
CA ILE A 197 12.36 -3.78 18.18
C ILE A 197 12.63 -3.48 19.66
N ALA A 198 11.85 -4.08 20.56
CA ALA A 198 11.99 -3.89 22.01
C ALA A 198 13.32 -4.45 22.56
N SER A 199 13.76 -5.59 22.05
CA SER A 199 14.94 -6.31 22.57
C SER A 199 16.29 -5.68 22.18
N TYR A 200 16.36 -5.01 21.03
CA TYR A 200 17.62 -4.49 20.48
C TYR A 200 17.72 -2.96 20.41
N GLU A 201 16.74 -2.22 20.95
CA GLU A 201 16.71 -0.75 20.98
C GLU A 201 17.22 -0.11 19.67
N ILE A 202 16.42 -0.19 18.60
CA ILE A 202 16.77 0.20 17.22
C ILE A 202 17.24 1.66 17.06
N ASN A 203 17.10 2.49 18.09
CA ASN A 203 17.08 3.94 17.99
C ASN A 203 18.41 4.64 17.60
N ASN A 204 19.58 4.00 17.58
CA ASN A 204 20.84 4.75 17.35
C ASN A 204 21.98 4.07 16.57
N GLN A 205 21.90 2.78 16.18
CA GLN A 205 23.03 2.08 15.54
C GLN A 205 22.67 1.17 14.35
N LEU A 206 21.43 1.17 13.88
CA LEU A 206 21.06 0.29 12.78
C LEU A 206 21.64 0.80 11.44
N GLU A 207 22.24 -0.10 10.67
CA GLU A 207 22.51 0.15 9.26
C GLU A 207 21.18 0.46 8.54
N ASP A 208 21.18 1.48 7.68
CA ASP A 208 19.97 1.95 6.98
C ASP A 208 19.25 0.81 6.22
N SER A 209 20.01 -0.20 5.77
CA SER A 209 19.51 -1.42 5.12
C SER A 209 18.54 -2.21 6.01
N THR A 210 18.89 -2.40 7.28
CA THR A 210 18.08 -3.20 8.22
C THR A 210 16.82 -2.44 8.62
N LEU A 211 16.90 -1.12 8.76
CA LEU A 211 15.73 -0.29 9.09
C LEU A 211 14.73 -0.33 7.94
N SER A 212 15.22 -0.18 6.70
CA SER A 212 14.38 -0.31 5.51
C SER A 212 13.65 -1.65 5.46
N LEU A 213 14.34 -2.75 5.78
CA LEU A 213 13.77 -4.09 5.76
C LEU A 213 12.69 -4.27 6.85
N ILE A 214 12.92 -3.77 8.07
CA ILE A 214 11.93 -3.81 9.16
C ILE A 214 10.68 -3.00 8.78
N LEU A 215 10.87 -1.79 8.23
CA LEU A 215 9.75 -0.96 7.78
C LEU A 215 8.98 -1.64 6.64
N GLU A 216 9.68 -2.31 5.73
CA GLU A 216 9.04 -3.08 4.67
C GLU A 216 8.21 -4.25 5.20
N ILE A 217 8.74 -5.03 6.16
CA ILE A 217 8.01 -6.10 6.85
C ILE A 217 6.75 -5.54 7.53
N LEU A 218 6.90 -4.46 8.31
CA LEU A 218 5.76 -3.80 8.98
C LEU A 218 4.70 -3.34 7.96
N CYS A 219 5.13 -2.73 6.85
CA CYS A 219 4.22 -2.31 5.79
C CYS A 219 3.43 -3.50 5.22
N LYS A 220 4.04 -4.68 5.09
CA LYS A 220 3.36 -5.89 4.58
C LYS A 220 2.43 -6.53 5.60
N ILE A 221 2.75 -6.43 6.90
CA ILE A 221 1.91 -6.89 8.00
C ILE A 221 0.62 -6.08 8.07
N TYR A 222 0.71 -4.74 8.06
CA TYR A 222 -0.46 -3.87 8.25
C TYR A 222 -1.29 -3.65 6.98
N ARG A 223 -0.68 -3.68 5.79
CA ARG A 223 -1.39 -3.40 4.54
C ARG A 223 -2.45 -4.46 4.26
N GLY A 224 -3.70 -4.01 4.10
CA GLY A 224 -4.90 -4.82 3.96
C GLY A 224 -5.54 -5.28 5.28
N GLU A 225 -4.96 -4.99 6.45
CA GLU A 225 -5.44 -5.46 7.76
C GLU A 225 -5.98 -4.33 8.63
N GLU A 226 -7.27 -4.00 8.47
CA GLU A 226 -7.93 -2.97 9.29
C GLU A 226 -7.86 -3.29 10.80
N SER A 227 -8.04 -4.55 11.19
CA SER A 227 -8.03 -4.96 12.60
C SER A 227 -6.68 -4.71 13.28
N LEU A 228 -5.57 -4.98 12.60
CA LEU A 228 -4.22 -4.72 13.11
C LEU A 228 -3.94 -3.21 13.16
N CYS A 229 -4.38 -2.45 12.16
CA CYS A 229 -4.26 -0.98 12.19
C CYS A 229 -5.03 -0.35 13.35
N MET A 230 -6.24 -0.86 13.65
CA MET A 230 -7.00 -0.43 14.83
C MET A 230 -6.23 -0.68 16.13
N GLN A 231 -5.63 -1.86 16.30
CA GLN A 231 -4.83 -2.19 17.48
C GLN A 231 -3.57 -1.31 17.60
N PHE A 232 -2.91 -1.01 16.49
CA PHE A 232 -1.74 -0.15 16.47
C PHE A 232 -2.04 1.25 17.05
N TRP A 233 -3.15 1.85 16.65
CA TRP A 233 -3.56 3.17 17.11
C TRP A 233 -4.24 3.16 18.49
N ASP A 234 -4.62 1.99 19.00
CA ASP A 234 -5.08 1.84 20.37
C ASP A 234 -3.92 2.04 21.36
N ARG A 235 -4.09 3.01 22.25
CA ARG A 235 -3.11 3.30 23.32
C ARG A 235 -2.95 2.14 24.29
N GLY A 236 -3.95 1.26 24.39
CA GLY A 236 -3.92 0.08 25.24
C GLY A 236 -3.06 -1.06 24.68
N SER A 237 -2.71 -1.05 23.38
CA SER A 237 -1.88 -2.11 22.79
C SER A 237 -0.43 -1.94 23.21
N PHE A 238 0.06 -2.74 24.16
CA PHE A 238 1.47 -2.76 24.53
C PHE A 238 2.33 -3.43 23.44
N ILE A 239 1.77 -4.39 22.70
CA ILE A 239 2.43 -5.05 21.55
C ILE A 239 2.84 -4.01 20.53
N ASP A 240 2.02 -2.99 20.26
CA ASP A 240 2.38 -1.97 19.26
C ASP A 240 3.24 -0.83 19.83
N GLY A 241 3.54 -0.85 21.13
CA GLY A 241 4.39 0.15 21.81
C GLY A 241 5.76 0.33 21.15
N PRO A 242 6.57 -0.73 20.99
CA PRO A 242 7.86 -0.66 20.30
C PRO A 242 7.76 -0.16 18.86
N ILE A 243 6.73 -0.59 18.11
CA ILE A 243 6.50 -0.14 16.73
C ILE A 243 6.14 1.36 16.69
N ARG A 244 5.34 1.85 17.64
CA ARG A 244 5.03 3.28 17.78
C ARG A 244 6.26 4.09 18.14
N CYS A 245 7.15 3.57 19.01
CA CYS A 245 8.43 4.21 19.29
C CYS A 245 9.27 4.35 18.02
N LEU A 246 9.34 3.30 17.20
CA LEU A 246 10.02 3.36 15.90
C LEU A 246 9.40 4.40 14.96
N LEU A 247 8.05 4.46 14.87
CA LEU A 247 7.36 5.49 14.10
C LEU A 247 7.73 6.91 14.58
N CYS A 248 7.76 7.14 15.89
CA CYS A 248 8.18 8.43 16.46
C CYS A 248 9.65 8.75 16.17
N THR A 249 10.54 7.76 16.11
CA THR A 249 11.94 7.97 15.72
C THR A 249 12.05 8.39 14.24
N VAL A 250 11.32 7.72 13.35
CA VAL A 250 11.29 8.07 11.92
C VAL A 250 10.64 9.44 11.69
N GLU A 251 9.56 9.74 12.41
CA GLU A 251 8.93 11.08 12.41
C GLU A 251 9.87 12.16 13.00
N GLY A 252 10.72 11.76 13.95
CA GLY A 252 11.84 12.54 14.48
C GLY A 252 12.69 13.17 13.39
N ASP A 253 13.02 12.39 12.36
CA ASP A 253 13.87 12.77 11.23
C ASP A 253 13.12 13.52 10.10
N PHE A 254 11.80 13.72 10.19
CA PHE A 254 11.01 14.39 9.16
C PHE A 254 11.46 15.85 8.95
N PRO A 255 11.76 16.30 7.71
CA PRO A 255 11.40 15.72 6.41
C PRO A 255 12.52 14.92 5.69
N PHE A 256 13.59 14.52 6.37
CA PHE A 256 14.71 13.80 5.74
C PHE A 256 14.40 12.33 5.41
N ARG A 257 13.59 11.66 6.25
CA ARG A 257 13.11 10.27 6.03
C ARG A 257 11.64 10.23 5.62
N THR A 258 11.25 11.10 4.67
CA THR A 258 9.85 11.25 4.25
C THR A 258 9.31 9.96 3.63
N VAL A 259 10.11 9.25 2.84
CA VAL A 259 9.68 8.00 2.18
C VAL A 259 9.33 6.94 3.21
N GLU A 260 10.22 6.70 4.17
CA GLU A 260 10.05 5.73 5.26
C GLU A 260 8.81 6.05 6.10
N LEU A 261 8.67 7.32 6.51
CA LEU A 261 7.54 7.78 7.31
C LEU A 261 6.22 7.56 6.59
N VAL A 262 6.12 8.04 5.35
CA VAL A 262 4.88 8.04 4.56
C VAL A 262 4.51 6.62 4.15
N ARG A 263 5.49 5.77 3.80
CA ARG A 263 5.25 4.36 3.47
C ARG A 263 4.66 3.60 4.65
N LEU A 264 5.22 3.78 5.86
CA LEU A 264 4.69 3.17 7.07
C LEU A 264 3.28 3.70 7.40
N LEU A 265 3.09 5.02 7.42
CA LEU A 265 1.78 5.63 7.68
C LEU A 265 0.70 5.21 6.67
N SER A 266 1.06 5.02 5.40
CA SER A 266 0.15 4.52 4.37
C SER A 266 -0.32 3.09 4.66
N SER A 267 0.56 2.25 5.22
CA SER A 267 0.17 0.89 5.64
C SER A 267 -0.73 0.88 6.88
N LEU A 268 -0.55 1.86 7.79
CA LEU A 268 -1.27 1.99 9.06
C LEU A 268 -2.64 2.70 8.94
N CYS A 269 -3.10 2.99 7.72
CA CYS A 269 -4.33 3.73 7.47
C CYS A 269 -5.51 2.86 7.00
N GLU A 270 -5.42 1.52 7.08
CA GLU A 270 -6.49 0.62 6.66
C GLU A 270 -7.72 0.80 7.57
N GLY A 271 -8.81 1.33 7.02
CA GLY A 271 -10.06 1.56 7.74
C GLY A 271 -10.35 3.03 8.07
N HIS A 272 -11.61 3.32 8.41
CA HIS A 272 -12.09 4.69 8.60
C HIS A 272 -11.40 5.42 9.76
N TRP A 273 -11.28 4.77 10.92
CA TRP A 273 -10.67 5.35 12.11
C TRP A 273 -9.13 5.41 12.03
N PRO A 274 -8.40 4.37 11.56
CA PRO A 274 -6.96 4.44 11.38
C PRO A 274 -6.53 5.54 10.39
N ALA A 275 -7.29 5.77 9.31
CA ALA A 275 -7.06 6.89 8.40
C ALA A 275 -7.19 8.26 9.10
N GLU A 276 -8.16 8.41 10.00
CA GLU A 276 -8.30 9.61 10.83
C GLU A 276 -7.15 9.75 11.83
N CYS A 277 -6.66 8.66 12.41
CA CYS A 277 -5.50 8.66 13.29
C CYS A 277 -4.23 9.10 12.56
N VAL A 278 -3.96 8.57 11.36
CA VAL A 278 -2.83 8.95 10.52
C VAL A 278 -2.90 10.43 10.12
N PHE A 279 -4.07 10.91 9.69
CA PHE A 279 -4.27 12.32 9.37
C PHE A 279 -3.99 13.20 10.60
N ASN A 280 -4.56 12.85 11.76
CA ASN A 280 -4.34 13.59 13.00
C ASN A 280 -2.88 13.56 13.47
N PHE A 281 -2.18 12.44 13.28
CA PHE A 281 -0.77 12.29 13.62
C PHE A 281 0.10 13.26 12.82
N LEU A 282 -0.13 13.35 11.51
CA LEU A 282 0.59 14.29 10.65
C LEU A 282 0.14 15.73 10.84
N ASP A 283 -1.15 15.99 11.02
CA ASP A 283 -1.64 17.37 11.19
C ASP A 283 -1.17 17.99 12.52
N LYS A 284 -1.03 17.15 13.55
CA LYS A 284 -0.58 17.55 14.89
C LYS A 284 0.90 17.25 15.15
N SER A 285 1.68 16.88 14.13
CA SER A 285 3.11 16.57 14.27
C SER A 285 3.85 17.76 14.89
N VAL A 286 4.65 17.49 15.92
CA VAL A 286 5.32 18.55 16.70
C VAL A 286 6.76 18.69 16.23
N GLY A 287 6.96 19.50 15.21
CA GLY A 287 8.28 19.95 14.81
C GLY A 287 8.70 19.56 13.40
N ILE A 288 9.76 20.20 12.95
CA ILE A 288 10.42 19.96 11.67
C ILE A 288 11.90 19.82 11.97
N SER A 289 12.55 18.84 11.37
CA SER A 289 13.99 18.67 11.52
C SER A 289 14.76 19.39 10.42
N SER A 290 15.87 20.01 10.77
CA SER A 290 16.81 20.58 9.79
C SER A 290 18.26 20.45 10.28
N PHE A 291 19.21 20.57 9.37
CA PHE A 291 20.61 20.71 9.74
C PHE A 291 20.87 22.10 10.30
N PHE A 292 21.70 22.17 11.34
CA PHE A 292 22.10 23.41 12.00
C PHE A 292 23.56 23.33 12.43
N GLU A 293 24.29 24.42 12.26
CA GLU A 293 25.66 24.53 12.77
C GLU A 293 25.61 24.88 14.26
N ASN A 294 26.16 24.00 15.08
CA ASN A 294 26.23 24.13 16.53
C ASN A 294 27.70 24.16 16.97
N ASP A 295 28.13 25.30 17.50
CA ASP A 295 29.49 25.51 17.99
C ASP A 295 29.70 24.97 19.42
N GLU A 296 28.63 24.60 20.14
CA GLU A 296 28.68 24.13 21.54
C GLU A 296 28.06 22.73 21.71
N THR A 297 28.47 21.97 22.72
CA THR A 297 27.91 20.64 23.06
C THR A 297 26.50 20.69 23.69
N SER A 298 25.77 21.78 23.46
CA SER A 298 24.46 22.07 24.05
C SER A 298 23.38 21.20 23.40
N GLN A 299 22.55 20.53 24.22
CA GLN A 299 21.43 19.69 23.74
C GLN A 299 20.28 20.50 23.11
N THR A 300 20.23 21.79 23.40
CA THR A 300 19.19 22.72 22.92
C THR A 300 19.84 23.89 22.22
N VAL A 301 19.30 24.27 21.07
CA VAL A 301 19.76 25.38 20.23
C VAL A 301 18.60 26.32 19.89
N GLU A 302 18.91 27.54 19.47
CA GLU A 302 17.91 28.54 19.09
C GLU A 302 18.31 29.23 17.78
N THR A 303 17.35 29.41 16.85
CA THR A 303 17.62 30.16 15.62
C THR A 303 17.68 31.66 15.88
N HIS A 304 18.65 32.37 15.30
CA HIS A 304 18.66 33.85 15.33
C HIS A 304 18.04 34.50 14.09
N LEU A 305 18.01 33.76 12.98
CA LEU A 305 17.42 34.18 11.71
C LEU A 305 16.42 33.11 11.24
N PRO A 306 15.45 33.47 10.37
CA PRO A 306 14.58 32.48 9.76
C PRO A 306 15.42 31.43 9.02
N LEU A 307 15.20 30.16 9.33
CA LEU A 307 15.96 29.04 8.81
C LEU A 307 15.19 28.38 7.67
N GLN A 308 15.83 28.24 6.51
CA GLN A 308 15.29 27.45 5.41
C GLN A 308 15.49 25.96 5.68
N VAL A 309 14.44 25.18 5.46
CA VAL A 309 14.51 23.72 5.55
C VAL A 309 15.05 23.17 4.23
N PRO A 310 16.22 22.50 4.23
CA PRO A 310 16.77 21.93 3.01
C PRO A 310 15.79 20.94 2.36
N GLY A 311 15.63 21.05 1.04
CA GLY A 311 14.76 20.15 0.27
C GLY A 311 13.27 20.53 0.24
N ILE A 312 12.84 21.55 1.00
CA ILE A 312 11.45 22.05 0.97
C ILE A 312 11.45 23.58 0.81
N GLU A 313 11.43 24.05 -0.45
CA GLU A 313 11.31 25.47 -0.78
C GLU A 313 10.01 26.12 -0.27
N GLY A 314 10.13 27.30 0.35
CA GLY A 314 8.98 28.03 0.91
C GLY A 314 8.64 27.63 2.35
N LEU A 315 9.29 26.61 2.92
CA LEU A 315 9.21 26.30 4.35
C LEU A 315 10.31 27.04 5.13
N LEU A 316 9.89 28.01 5.93
CA LEU A 316 10.76 28.83 6.78
C LEU A 316 10.43 28.60 8.25
N ILE A 317 11.42 28.14 9.01
CA ILE A 317 11.34 28.11 10.47
C ILE A 317 11.60 29.55 10.97
N PRO A 318 10.70 30.15 11.77
CA PRO A 318 10.87 31.50 12.28
C PRO A 318 12.16 31.69 13.11
N ALA A 319 12.64 32.93 13.19
CA ALA A 319 13.69 33.30 14.13
C ALA A 319 13.22 33.12 15.58
N ASN A 320 14.16 32.87 16.48
CA ASN A 320 13.97 32.58 17.92
C ASN A 320 13.15 31.31 18.16
N THR A 321 13.24 30.34 17.26
CA THR A 321 12.64 29.01 17.45
C THR A 321 13.65 28.14 18.17
N ARG A 322 13.21 27.45 19.22
CA ARG A 322 14.02 26.48 19.96
C ARG A 322 14.05 25.14 19.23
N GLY A 323 15.17 24.45 19.32
CA GLY A 323 15.33 23.11 18.76
C GLY A 323 16.12 22.21 19.69
N HIS A 324 15.83 20.91 19.61
CA HIS A 324 16.52 19.84 20.33
C HIS A 324 17.44 19.10 19.38
N VAL A 325 18.70 18.90 19.78
CA VAL A 325 19.68 18.15 18.98
C VAL A 325 19.32 16.66 19.04
N LEU A 326 18.99 16.07 17.89
CA LEU A 326 18.72 14.64 17.76
C LEU A 326 20.02 13.83 17.65
N ARG A 327 20.90 14.23 16.73
CA ARG A 327 22.20 13.59 16.50
C ARG A 327 23.22 14.56 15.88
N VAL A 328 24.50 14.29 16.11
CA VAL A 328 25.62 15.01 15.49
C VAL A 328 26.11 14.19 14.31
N ILE A 329 26.14 14.77 13.10
CA ILE A 329 26.43 14.03 11.85
C ILE A 329 27.91 14.15 11.47
N GLY A 330 28.54 15.28 11.79
CA GLY A 330 29.97 15.48 11.58
C GLY A 330 30.39 16.94 11.76
N GLY A 331 31.59 17.17 12.31
CA GLY A 331 32.07 18.53 12.62
C GLY A 331 31.12 19.26 13.59
N ASN A 332 30.77 20.50 13.24
CA ASN A 332 29.80 21.33 13.97
C ASN A 332 28.35 21.18 13.44
N THR A 333 28.05 20.24 12.54
CA THR A 333 26.68 20.09 11.99
C THR A 333 25.87 19.06 12.79
N ALA A 334 24.75 19.52 13.33
CA ALA A 334 23.79 18.71 14.06
C ALA A 334 22.45 18.63 13.33
N LEU A 335 21.77 17.49 13.45
CA LEU A 335 20.36 17.36 13.10
C LEU A 335 19.52 17.83 14.28
N VAL A 336 18.75 18.90 14.08
CA VAL A 336 17.98 19.57 15.12
C VAL A 336 16.51 19.47 14.80
N ARG A 337 15.71 19.04 15.78
CA ARG A 337 14.26 19.07 15.72
C ARG A 337 13.74 20.36 16.33
N TRP A 338 13.12 21.20 15.51
CA TRP A 338 12.62 22.50 15.91
C TRP A 338 11.23 22.40 16.53
N GLU A 339 10.97 23.19 17.58
CA GLU A 339 9.65 23.35 18.20
C GLU A 339 8.71 24.23 17.34
N TYR A 340 8.64 23.93 16.05
CA TYR A 340 7.83 24.63 15.06
C TYR A 340 6.61 23.80 14.69
N ARG A 341 5.43 24.24 15.14
CA ARG A 341 4.16 23.55 14.87
C ARG A 341 3.69 23.83 13.45
N GLN A 342 4.07 22.98 12.51
CA GLN A 342 3.56 22.96 11.15
C GLN A 342 2.90 21.60 10.89
N SER A 343 1.73 21.62 10.25
CA SER A 343 1.05 20.39 9.83
C SER A 343 1.92 19.64 8.82
N GLY A 344 2.29 18.40 9.14
CA GLY A 344 3.06 17.51 8.27
C GLY A 344 2.37 17.30 6.92
N ILE A 345 1.02 17.26 6.89
CA ILE A 345 0.26 17.21 5.63
C ILE A 345 0.58 18.43 4.74
N SER A 346 0.66 19.63 5.34
CA SER A 346 1.01 20.84 4.60
C SER A 346 2.44 20.79 4.05
N VAL A 347 3.38 20.22 4.80
CA VAL A 347 4.77 20.03 4.39
C VAL A 347 4.85 19.05 3.21
N LEU A 348 4.12 17.92 3.27
CA LEU A 348 4.04 16.97 2.15
C LEU A 348 3.44 17.60 0.90
N LEU A 349 2.41 18.45 1.04
CA LEU A 349 1.81 19.17 -0.08
C LEU A 349 2.74 20.23 -0.67
N LEU A 350 3.50 20.95 0.16
CA LEU A 350 4.55 21.87 -0.30
C LEU A 350 5.59 21.11 -1.11
N HIS A 351 5.98 19.92 -0.65
CA HIS A 351 6.93 19.05 -1.34
C HIS A 351 6.43 18.62 -2.72
N LEU A 352 5.16 18.17 -2.80
CA LEU A 352 4.52 17.86 -4.09
C LEU A 352 4.44 19.08 -5.02
N ALA A 353 4.18 20.26 -4.47
CA ALA A 353 4.08 21.51 -5.23
C ALA A 353 5.42 21.98 -5.81
N GLN A 354 6.55 21.61 -5.22
CA GLN A 354 7.89 21.99 -5.71
C GLN A 354 8.38 21.10 -6.85
N ARG A 355 7.97 19.83 -6.86
CA ARG A 355 8.45 18.82 -7.83
C ARG A 355 7.76 18.90 -9.20
N LEU A 356 7.19 20.04 -9.57
CA LEU A 356 6.42 20.25 -10.81
C LEU A 356 7.25 20.14 -12.11
N TYR A 357 8.57 19.95 -12.05
CA TYR A 357 9.45 19.97 -13.24
C TYR A 357 10.46 18.80 -13.31
N GLY A 358 10.24 17.69 -12.57
CA GLY A 358 11.14 16.54 -12.53
C GLY A 358 10.50 15.20 -12.94
N GLU A 359 11.32 14.17 -13.13
CA GLU A 359 10.86 12.77 -13.20
C GLU A 359 10.19 12.36 -11.88
N CYS A 360 9.20 11.46 -11.96
CA CYS A 360 8.51 10.97 -10.78
C CYS A 360 9.50 10.22 -9.88
N THR A 361 9.70 10.72 -8.66
CA THR A 361 10.48 10.03 -7.63
C THR A 361 9.58 9.05 -6.88
N GLU A 362 10.14 7.98 -6.34
CA GLU A 362 9.42 7.05 -5.45
C GLU A 362 8.71 7.79 -4.30
N GLU A 363 9.31 8.88 -3.83
CA GLU A 363 8.74 9.76 -2.81
C GLU A 363 7.38 10.35 -3.21
N ILE A 364 7.21 10.86 -4.43
CA ILE A 364 5.92 11.39 -4.92
C ILE A 364 4.86 10.29 -4.90
N ASN A 365 5.22 9.07 -5.32
CA ASN A 365 4.31 7.93 -5.32
C ASN A 365 3.84 7.60 -3.91
N HIS A 366 4.74 7.55 -2.93
CA HIS A 366 4.39 7.26 -1.56
C HIS A 366 3.51 8.36 -0.93
N ILE A 367 3.81 9.63 -1.17
CA ILE A 367 2.99 10.74 -0.67
C ILE A 367 1.58 10.69 -1.24
N LEU A 368 1.45 10.44 -2.55
CA LEU A 368 0.15 10.29 -3.18
C LEU A 368 -0.60 9.04 -2.73
N ASP A 369 0.08 7.91 -2.53
CA ASP A 369 -0.52 6.67 -2.00
C ASP A 369 -1.14 6.94 -0.62
N LEU A 370 -0.39 7.60 0.27
CA LEU A 370 -0.88 8.00 1.59
C LEU A 370 -2.11 8.92 1.49
N LEU A 371 -2.01 10.03 0.74
CA LEU A 371 -3.12 11.00 0.62
C LEU A 371 -4.37 10.35 0.02
N ASN A 372 -4.20 9.54 -1.03
CA ASN A 372 -5.29 8.82 -1.69
C ASN A 372 -5.95 7.81 -0.75
N ARG A 373 -5.18 7.09 0.06
CA ARG A 373 -5.72 6.11 1.01
C ARG A 373 -6.46 6.79 2.17
N ILE A 374 -5.92 7.88 2.72
CA ILE A 374 -6.60 8.67 3.76
C ILE A 374 -8.02 9.07 3.30
N VAL A 375 -8.15 9.65 2.10
CA VAL A 375 -9.47 10.09 1.59
C VAL A 375 -10.36 8.92 1.15
N SER A 376 -9.77 7.80 0.72
CA SER A 376 -10.52 6.62 0.30
C SER A 376 -11.19 5.92 1.48
N PHE A 377 -10.51 5.83 2.63
CA PHE A 377 -11.06 5.22 3.84
C PHE A 377 -11.92 6.17 4.67
N ASN A 378 -11.66 7.47 4.63
CA ASN A 378 -12.45 8.47 5.34
C ASN A 378 -12.65 9.73 4.48
N THR A 379 -13.78 9.77 3.78
CA THR A 379 -14.19 10.91 2.93
C THR A 379 -14.47 12.18 3.73
N GLY A 380 -14.73 12.08 5.04
CA GLY A 380 -14.87 13.25 5.92
C GLY A 380 -13.59 14.10 5.99
N LEU A 381 -12.42 13.48 5.80
CA LEU A 381 -11.13 14.18 5.80
C LEU A 381 -10.88 15.00 4.54
N CYS A 382 -11.65 14.81 3.46
CA CYS A 382 -11.59 15.66 2.28
C CYS A 382 -11.84 17.13 2.65
N PHE A 383 -12.78 17.41 3.56
CA PHE A 383 -13.04 18.78 4.02
C PHE A 383 -11.89 19.36 4.83
N ALA A 384 -11.25 18.54 5.68
CA ALA A 384 -10.07 18.95 6.43
C ALA A 384 -8.90 19.29 5.48
N LEU A 385 -8.66 18.45 4.48
CA LEU A 385 -7.65 18.68 3.44
C LEU A 385 -7.90 19.93 2.61
N MET A 386 -9.16 20.20 2.21
CA MET A 386 -9.50 21.45 1.51
C MET A 386 -9.20 22.69 2.35
N ASN A 387 -9.37 22.62 3.67
CA ASN A 387 -9.12 23.77 4.54
C ASN A 387 -7.63 24.08 4.77
N ILE A 388 -6.71 23.20 4.32
CA ILE A 388 -5.27 23.42 4.44
C ILE A 388 -4.86 24.63 3.61
N ARG A 389 -4.20 25.59 4.26
CA ARG A 389 -3.72 26.82 3.64
C ARG A 389 -2.24 26.72 3.35
N ASN A 390 -1.82 27.28 2.21
CA ASN A 390 -0.42 27.53 1.97
C ASN A 390 0.03 28.74 2.82
N THR A 391 0.73 28.51 3.92
CA THR A 391 1.26 29.58 4.79
C THR A 391 2.30 30.45 4.08
N SER A 392 3.00 29.92 3.07
CA SER A 392 3.97 30.68 2.27
C SER A 392 3.32 31.60 1.22
N TYR A 393 2.12 31.27 0.75
CA TYR A 393 1.39 32.10 -0.24
C TYR A 393 0.74 33.34 0.40
N VAL A 394 0.49 33.32 1.71
CA VAL A 394 -0.17 34.41 2.45
C VAL A 394 0.74 35.63 2.63
N GLN A 395 2.07 35.48 2.45
CA GLN A 395 3.00 36.59 2.64
C GLN A 395 3.14 37.51 1.41
N SER A 396 2.68 37.11 0.23
CA SER A 396 2.73 37.93 -0.99
C SER A 396 1.43 38.72 -1.28
N THR A 397 0.32 38.40 -0.62
CA THR A 397 -0.98 39.04 -0.82
C THR A 397 -1.58 39.59 0.48
N MET A 398 -0.80 40.43 1.18
CA MET A 398 -1.35 41.40 2.14
C MET A 398 -2.05 42.57 1.41
N THR A 399 -2.98 42.27 0.50
CA THR A 399 -4.06 43.18 0.08
C THR A 399 -5.08 42.37 -0.74
N ASN A 400 -6.27 42.14 -0.15
CA ASN A 400 -7.53 41.80 -0.81
C ASN A 400 -7.73 40.37 -1.34
N ALA A 401 -8.07 39.42 -0.46
CA ALA A 401 -9.00 38.31 -0.77
C ALA A 401 -9.37 37.55 0.52
N VAL A 402 -10.24 38.15 1.34
CA VAL A 402 -11.01 37.38 2.32
C VAL A 402 -12.15 36.75 1.50
N THR A 403 -12.23 35.42 1.44
CA THR A 403 -13.22 34.57 0.73
C THR A 403 -12.87 34.02 -0.66
N GLU A 404 -11.68 33.45 -0.85
CA GLU A 404 -11.53 32.35 -1.82
C GLU A 404 -11.51 31.02 -1.04
N ASN A 405 -12.39 30.08 -1.40
CA ASN A 405 -12.32 28.71 -0.89
C ASN A 405 -10.94 28.16 -1.27
N ASN A 406 -10.08 27.95 -0.29
CA ASN A 406 -8.74 27.41 -0.55
C ASN A 406 -8.91 26.00 -1.13
N MET A 407 -8.57 25.84 -2.41
CA MET A 407 -8.56 24.54 -3.09
C MET A 407 -7.12 24.14 -3.43
N TRP A 408 -6.17 24.61 -2.62
CA TRP A 408 -4.74 24.50 -2.88
C TRP A 408 -4.30 23.04 -3.10
N VAL A 409 -4.85 22.09 -2.32
CA VAL A 409 -4.58 20.65 -2.51
C VAL A 409 -5.00 20.18 -3.91
N VAL A 410 -6.19 20.56 -4.36
CA VAL A 410 -6.72 20.22 -5.69
C VAL A 410 -5.83 20.81 -6.78
N GLU A 411 -5.38 22.05 -6.60
CA GLU A 411 -4.48 22.73 -7.54
C GLU A 411 -3.11 22.05 -7.62
N VAL A 412 -2.52 21.68 -6.48
CA VAL A 412 -1.22 20.98 -6.41
C VAL A 412 -1.31 19.64 -7.12
N ILE A 413 -2.31 18.81 -6.80
CA ILE A 413 -2.48 17.49 -7.42
C ILE A 413 -2.78 17.61 -8.92
N SER A 414 -3.64 18.55 -9.31
CA SER A 414 -3.97 18.75 -10.73
C SER A 414 -2.76 19.26 -11.52
N SER A 415 -1.98 20.16 -10.93
CA SER A 415 -0.74 20.64 -11.54
C SER A 415 0.30 19.52 -11.64
N LEU A 416 0.43 18.66 -10.63
CA LEU A 416 1.33 17.51 -10.69
C LEU A 416 0.97 16.57 -11.85
N ILE A 417 -0.30 16.17 -11.97
CA ILE A 417 -0.78 15.33 -13.09
C ILE A 417 -0.47 15.99 -14.43
N ARG A 418 -0.71 17.30 -14.55
CA ARG A 418 -0.44 18.06 -15.78
C ARG A 418 1.03 18.06 -16.16
N HIS A 419 1.98 18.00 -15.23
CA HIS A 419 3.41 18.03 -15.57
C HIS A 419 4.05 16.64 -15.72
N LEU A 420 3.41 15.58 -15.24
CA LEU A 420 3.94 14.21 -15.36
C LEU A 420 3.93 13.69 -16.81
N TYR A 421 5.09 13.26 -17.31
CA TYR A 421 5.19 12.70 -18.65
C TYR A 421 4.42 11.35 -18.78
N PRO A 422 3.67 11.12 -19.87
CA PRO A 422 2.95 9.86 -20.11
C PRO A 422 3.93 8.70 -20.37
N CYS A 423 4.25 7.95 -19.32
CA CYS A 423 5.01 6.70 -19.36
C CYS A 423 4.43 5.69 -18.37
N SER A 424 4.75 4.41 -18.50
CA SER A 424 4.24 3.34 -17.64
C SER A 424 4.59 3.56 -16.16
N SER A 425 5.80 4.04 -15.86
CA SER A 425 6.23 4.35 -14.48
C SER A 425 5.38 5.44 -13.81
N ASN A 426 4.96 6.46 -14.57
CA ASN A 426 4.12 7.56 -14.04
C ASN A 426 2.62 7.23 -14.04
N ALA A 427 2.20 6.15 -14.70
CA ALA A 427 0.78 5.81 -14.82
C ALA A 427 0.15 5.52 -13.45
N ALA A 428 0.88 4.87 -12.54
CA ALA A 428 0.43 4.62 -11.17
C ALA A 428 0.26 5.95 -10.39
N THR A 429 1.20 6.88 -10.52
CA THR A 429 1.15 8.22 -9.92
C THR A 429 -0.07 9.00 -10.38
N ILE A 430 -0.31 9.01 -11.69
CA ILE A 430 -1.46 9.70 -12.30
C ILE A 430 -2.76 9.03 -11.86
N CYS A 431 -2.82 7.70 -11.83
CA CYS A 431 -3.95 6.93 -11.33
C CYS A 431 -4.32 7.33 -9.89
N MET A 432 -3.34 7.38 -8.99
CA MET A 432 -3.54 7.81 -7.60
C MET A 432 -4.03 9.26 -7.51
N GLY A 433 -3.44 10.18 -8.28
CA GLY A 433 -3.88 11.57 -8.33
C GLY A 433 -5.31 11.74 -8.85
N VAL A 434 -5.68 11.02 -9.91
CA VAL A 434 -7.03 11.04 -10.48
C VAL A 434 -8.07 10.46 -9.51
N ASN A 435 -7.74 9.35 -8.84
CA ASN A 435 -8.60 8.77 -7.79
C ASN A 435 -8.80 9.74 -6.63
N PHE A 436 -7.73 10.38 -6.16
CA PHE A 436 -7.79 11.40 -5.12
C PHE A 436 -8.75 12.52 -5.53
N LEU A 437 -8.62 13.05 -6.74
CA LEU A 437 -9.52 14.10 -7.25
C LEU A 437 -10.97 13.63 -7.37
N ALA A 438 -11.22 12.39 -7.80
CA ALA A 438 -12.57 11.82 -7.86
C ALA A 438 -13.22 11.78 -6.47
N LYS A 439 -12.47 11.41 -5.42
CA LYS A 439 -12.94 11.41 -4.02
C LYS A 439 -13.19 12.81 -3.48
N MET A 440 -12.37 13.78 -3.89
CA MET A 440 -12.59 15.18 -3.54
C MET A 440 -13.85 15.76 -4.20
N ILE A 441 -14.13 15.39 -5.47
CA ILE A 441 -15.37 15.76 -6.16
C ILE A 441 -16.58 15.17 -5.44
N GLU A 442 -16.52 13.92 -5.00
CA GLU A 442 -17.60 13.30 -4.23
C GLU A 442 -17.95 14.08 -2.95
N SER A 443 -16.96 14.73 -2.34
CA SER A 443 -17.12 15.51 -1.10
C SER A 443 -17.56 16.95 -1.34
N SER A 444 -17.07 17.61 -2.40
CA SER A 444 -17.47 18.97 -2.77
C SER A 444 -17.56 19.14 -4.30
N PRO A 445 -18.66 18.65 -4.92
CA PRO A 445 -18.73 18.46 -6.37
C PRO A 445 -18.54 19.75 -7.17
N SER A 446 -19.26 20.82 -6.81
CA SER A 446 -19.27 22.06 -7.60
C SER A 446 -17.96 22.84 -7.53
N SER A 447 -17.30 22.84 -6.38
CA SER A 447 -16.08 23.65 -6.18
C SER A 447 -14.83 22.92 -6.69
N VAL A 448 -14.71 21.61 -6.40
CA VAL A 448 -13.55 20.81 -6.82
C VAL A 448 -13.56 20.56 -8.32
N ALA A 449 -14.71 20.25 -8.92
CA ALA A 449 -14.80 20.00 -10.36
C ALA A 449 -14.36 21.21 -11.19
N VAL A 450 -14.74 22.43 -10.79
CA VAL A 450 -14.35 23.68 -11.48
C VAL A 450 -12.83 23.87 -11.44
N VAL A 451 -12.20 23.68 -10.28
CA VAL A 451 -10.74 23.83 -10.12
C VAL A 451 -9.98 22.76 -10.89
N ALA A 452 -10.40 21.49 -10.78
CA ALA A 452 -9.75 20.36 -11.46
C ALA A 452 -9.84 20.50 -13.00
N LEU A 453 -10.98 20.95 -13.54
CA LEU A 453 -11.13 21.17 -14.97
C LEU A 453 -10.35 22.40 -15.47
N LYS A 454 -10.25 23.46 -14.66
CA LYS A 454 -9.44 24.65 -14.99
C LYS A 454 -7.95 24.33 -15.12
N ALA A 455 -7.47 23.31 -14.40
CA ALA A 455 -6.08 22.89 -14.46
C ALA A 455 -5.70 22.18 -15.78
N ASP A 456 -6.68 21.82 -16.62
CA ASP A 456 -6.49 21.14 -17.91
C ASP A 456 -5.49 19.97 -17.86
N MET A 457 -5.68 19.08 -16.89
CA MET A 457 -4.75 17.99 -16.57
C MET A 457 -4.43 17.07 -17.76
N PHE A 458 -5.41 16.91 -18.66
CA PHE A 458 -5.31 16.03 -19.83
C PHE A 458 -5.12 16.79 -21.14
N ASP A 459 -4.84 18.11 -21.11
CA ASP A 459 -4.62 18.94 -22.30
C ASP A 459 -5.80 18.87 -23.29
N VAL A 460 -7.03 18.86 -22.77
CA VAL A 460 -8.25 18.68 -23.56
C VAL A 460 -8.60 19.95 -24.35
N SER A 461 -8.12 21.11 -23.91
CA SER A 461 -8.51 22.41 -24.44
C SER A 461 -7.70 22.90 -25.65
N SER A 462 -6.55 22.30 -25.93
CA SER A 462 -5.63 22.75 -27.00
C SER A 462 -6.09 22.45 -28.43
N SER A 463 -7.16 21.66 -28.63
CA SER A 463 -7.75 21.42 -29.96
C SER A 463 -8.70 22.53 -30.44
N ARG A 464 -8.88 23.60 -29.65
CA ARG A 464 -9.93 24.60 -29.88
C ARG A 464 -9.54 25.81 -30.76
N SER A 465 -8.38 25.81 -31.42
CA SER A 465 -8.11 26.86 -32.42
C SER A 465 -8.83 26.55 -33.73
N SER A 466 -9.90 27.31 -34.01
CA SER A 466 -10.63 27.51 -35.28
C SER A 466 -12.09 27.04 -35.27
N PHE A 467 -12.96 27.69 -34.50
CA PHE A 467 -14.41 27.59 -34.73
C PHE A 467 -15.10 28.94 -34.52
N ASP A 468 -14.89 29.83 -35.49
CA ASP A 468 -15.87 30.83 -35.89
C ASP A 468 -16.11 30.59 -37.39
N GLY A 469 -17.10 29.76 -37.73
CA GLY A 469 -17.33 29.32 -39.10
C GLY A 469 -18.34 28.17 -39.21
N GLU A 470 -19.59 28.55 -39.50
CA GLU A 470 -20.72 27.81 -40.07
C GLU A 470 -20.70 26.26 -40.05
N CYS A 471 -21.64 25.70 -39.29
CA CYS A 471 -22.03 24.30 -39.27
C CYS A 471 -22.44 23.76 -40.66
N ASN A 472 -21.74 22.73 -41.15
CA ASN A 472 -22.36 21.55 -41.79
C ASN A 472 -21.33 20.43 -42.05
N GLY A 473 -21.69 19.19 -41.72
CA GLY A 473 -21.11 17.99 -42.34
C GLY A 473 -20.04 17.22 -41.54
N SER A 474 -20.47 16.09 -40.97
CA SER A 474 -19.74 14.82 -40.77
C SER A 474 -18.29 14.82 -40.27
N SER A 475 -18.09 14.15 -39.12
CA SER A 475 -16.81 13.86 -38.43
C SER A 475 -16.26 15.02 -37.60
N ARG A 476 -16.97 15.36 -36.51
CA ARG A 476 -16.34 16.10 -35.42
C ARG A 476 -15.33 15.19 -34.75
N SER A 477 -14.06 15.37 -35.12
CA SER A 477 -12.90 14.78 -34.45
C SER A 477 -12.80 15.35 -33.02
N TRP A 478 -13.59 14.82 -32.09
CA TRP A 478 -13.46 15.04 -30.64
C TRP A 478 -12.31 14.21 -30.07
N LEU A 479 -11.18 14.19 -30.77
CA LEU A 479 -9.97 13.54 -30.27
C LEU A 479 -9.52 14.35 -29.06
N LEU A 480 -9.76 13.81 -27.86
CA LEU A 480 -8.97 14.18 -26.70
C LEU A 480 -7.49 14.15 -27.07
N SER A 481 -6.69 14.96 -26.38
CA SER A 481 -5.27 15.09 -26.63
C SER A 481 -4.59 13.74 -26.86
N GLY A 482 -3.61 13.73 -27.76
CA GLY A 482 -2.76 12.55 -27.95
C GLY A 482 -2.10 12.09 -26.63
N ARG A 483 -2.08 12.92 -25.58
CA ARG A 483 -1.54 12.58 -24.26
C ARG A 483 -2.42 11.58 -23.51
N LEU A 484 -3.71 11.85 -23.29
CA LEU A 484 -4.56 10.90 -22.55
C LEU A 484 -4.70 9.58 -23.30
N ALA A 485 -4.88 9.64 -24.62
CA ALA A 485 -4.92 8.43 -25.44
C ALA A 485 -3.63 7.60 -25.29
N LYS A 486 -2.44 8.23 -25.41
CA LYS A 486 -1.16 7.55 -25.17
C LYS A 486 -1.06 6.94 -23.77
N MET A 487 -1.52 7.64 -22.73
CA MET A 487 -1.50 7.13 -21.35
C MET A 487 -2.34 5.87 -21.20
N LEU A 488 -3.56 5.85 -21.73
CA LEU A 488 -4.43 4.69 -21.64
C LEU A 488 -3.94 3.52 -22.49
N PHE A 489 -3.37 3.78 -23.67
CA PHE A 489 -2.73 2.73 -24.46
C PHE A 489 -1.56 2.06 -23.71
N LEU A 490 -0.71 2.85 -23.04
CA LEU A 490 0.37 2.32 -22.21
C LEU A 490 -0.16 1.49 -21.02
N ASP A 491 -1.30 1.89 -20.45
CA ASP A 491 -1.96 1.18 -19.35
C ASP A 491 -2.54 -0.19 -19.75
N TYR A 492 -2.91 -0.37 -21.03
CA TYR A 492 -3.34 -1.68 -21.56
C TYR A 492 -2.19 -2.65 -21.81
N GLU A 493 -1.08 -2.15 -22.38
CA GLU A 493 0.01 -3.00 -22.89
C GLU A 493 1.13 -3.26 -21.88
N GLN A 494 1.45 -2.30 -20.98
CA GLN A 494 2.70 -2.31 -20.22
C GLN A 494 2.55 -2.31 -18.69
N ASN A 495 1.34 -2.10 -18.15
CA ASN A 495 1.13 -2.00 -16.71
C ASN A 495 0.72 -3.33 -16.07
N ASP A 496 1.42 -3.68 -14.98
CA ASP A 496 1.12 -4.84 -14.14
C ASP A 496 -0.09 -4.60 -13.21
N TYR A 497 -0.55 -3.35 -13.11
CA TYR A 497 -1.59 -2.88 -12.20
C TYR A 497 -3.03 -2.97 -12.74
N GLY A 498 -3.28 -3.84 -13.70
CA GLY A 498 -4.65 -4.21 -14.07
C GLY A 498 -5.52 -3.09 -14.66
N CYS A 499 -4.96 -2.28 -15.56
CA CYS A 499 -5.61 -1.13 -16.20
C CYS A 499 -6.19 -0.10 -15.21
N SER A 500 -5.50 0.10 -14.08
CA SER A 500 -5.96 0.96 -12.98
C SER A 500 -6.16 2.40 -13.41
N LEU A 501 -5.29 2.96 -14.27
CA LEU A 501 -5.42 4.35 -14.74
C LEU A 501 -6.69 4.53 -15.58
N THR A 502 -7.00 3.59 -16.47
CA THR A 502 -8.22 3.62 -17.27
C THR A 502 -9.46 3.63 -16.39
N VAL A 503 -9.51 2.73 -15.40
CA VAL A 503 -10.63 2.64 -14.45
C VAL A 503 -10.77 3.95 -13.65
N SER A 504 -9.66 4.53 -13.21
CA SER A 504 -9.64 5.81 -12.48
C SER A 504 -10.13 6.98 -13.31
N VAL A 505 -9.76 7.08 -14.59
CA VAL A 505 -10.24 8.13 -15.50
C VAL A 505 -11.76 7.98 -15.74
N LEU A 506 -12.26 6.76 -15.89
CA LEU A 506 -13.70 6.50 -16.03
C LEU A 506 -14.47 6.88 -14.76
N GLU A 507 -13.93 6.55 -13.59
CA GLU A 507 -14.53 6.91 -12.30
C GLU A 507 -14.53 8.42 -12.06
N PHE A 508 -13.41 9.09 -12.37
CA PHE A 508 -13.34 10.55 -12.34
C PHE A 508 -14.35 11.20 -13.30
N THR A 509 -14.48 10.67 -14.52
CA THR A 509 -15.48 11.15 -15.50
C THR A 509 -16.90 10.95 -14.98
N MET A 510 -17.19 9.82 -14.36
CA MET A 510 -18.49 9.55 -13.73
C MET A 510 -18.79 10.57 -12.64
N LYS A 511 -17.84 10.85 -11.74
CA LYS A 511 -18.00 11.85 -10.67
C LYS A 511 -18.18 13.27 -11.21
N LEU A 512 -17.53 13.61 -12.32
CA LEU A 512 -17.77 14.88 -13.02
C LEU A 512 -19.20 14.96 -13.57
N VAL A 513 -19.74 13.89 -14.14
CA VAL A 513 -21.16 13.86 -14.57
C VAL A 513 -22.09 13.98 -13.37
N GLU A 514 -21.85 13.24 -12.30
CA GLU A 514 -22.68 13.32 -11.08
C GLU A 514 -22.66 14.71 -10.45
N SER A 515 -21.59 15.49 -10.63
CA SER A 515 -21.47 16.87 -10.13
C SER A 515 -22.45 17.85 -10.78
N GLY A 516 -23.05 17.50 -11.92
CA GLY A 516 -23.97 18.39 -12.64
C GLY A 516 -23.29 19.50 -13.45
N LEU A 517 -21.96 19.49 -13.58
CA LEU A 517 -21.22 20.55 -14.25
C LEU A 517 -21.22 20.41 -15.78
N GLU A 518 -21.90 21.32 -16.48
CA GLU A 518 -21.87 21.40 -17.95
C GLU A 518 -20.61 22.12 -18.47
N ASN A 519 -19.55 21.36 -18.74
CA ASN A 519 -18.28 21.84 -19.33
C ASN A 519 -17.85 21.02 -20.57
N ASP A 520 -17.40 21.67 -21.64
CA ASP A 520 -16.97 21.01 -22.88
C ASP A 520 -15.88 19.93 -22.66
N THR A 521 -15.02 20.07 -21.64
CA THR A 521 -14.02 19.05 -21.25
C THR A 521 -14.68 17.77 -20.73
N VAL A 522 -15.77 17.89 -19.95
CA VAL A 522 -16.54 16.73 -19.45
C VAL A 522 -17.19 16.00 -20.62
N LEU A 523 -17.75 16.74 -21.57
CA LEU A 523 -18.32 16.15 -22.78
C LEU A 523 -17.27 15.40 -23.60
N ALA A 524 -16.09 15.98 -23.76
CA ALA A 524 -15.00 15.34 -24.49
C ALA A 524 -14.52 14.04 -23.80
N LEU A 525 -14.41 14.03 -22.47
CA LEU A 525 -14.12 12.83 -21.67
C LEU A 525 -15.20 11.75 -21.83
N LEU A 526 -16.47 12.14 -21.86
CA LEU A 526 -17.59 11.23 -22.08
C LEU A 526 -17.58 10.60 -23.46
N VAL A 527 -17.47 11.42 -24.50
CA VAL A 527 -17.42 10.98 -25.90
C VAL A 527 -16.24 10.04 -26.09
N PHE A 528 -15.06 10.39 -25.58
CA PHE A 528 -13.90 9.52 -25.64
C PHE A 528 -14.09 8.20 -24.88
N SER A 529 -14.67 8.21 -23.69
CA SER A 529 -14.93 6.99 -22.93
C SER A 529 -15.88 6.04 -23.68
N LEU A 530 -16.94 6.58 -24.28
CA LEU A 530 -17.96 5.79 -24.96
C LEU A 530 -17.58 5.40 -26.39
N GLN A 531 -16.89 6.25 -27.15
CA GLN A 531 -16.51 5.96 -28.54
C GLN A 531 -15.13 5.34 -28.68
N HIS A 532 -14.17 5.69 -27.82
CA HIS A 532 -12.81 5.19 -27.94
C HIS A 532 -12.58 3.97 -27.03
N ILE A 533 -12.85 4.06 -25.73
CA ILE A 533 -12.58 2.96 -24.79
C ILE A 533 -13.53 1.78 -25.04
N LEU A 534 -14.84 2.03 -25.14
CA LEU A 534 -15.82 0.95 -25.38
C LEU A 534 -15.58 0.24 -26.72
N VAL A 535 -15.34 0.99 -27.79
CA VAL A 535 -15.15 0.41 -29.14
C VAL A 535 -13.80 -0.31 -29.26
N SER A 536 -12.77 0.17 -28.56
CA SER A 536 -11.45 -0.47 -28.52
C SER A 536 -11.42 -1.74 -27.67
N HIS A 537 -12.50 -2.08 -26.96
CA HIS A 537 -12.61 -3.29 -26.16
C HIS A 537 -12.20 -4.58 -26.90
N GLU A 538 -12.50 -4.68 -28.20
CA GLU A 538 -12.19 -5.88 -29.01
C GLU A 538 -10.75 -5.95 -29.51
N PHE A 539 -10.09 -4.81 -29.67
CA PHE A 539 -8.78 -4.70 -30.30
C PHE A 539 -7.66 -4.35 -29.33
N GLY A 540 -8.01 -4.04 -28.07
CA GLY A 540 -7.06 -3.77 -27.01
C GLY A 540 -6.19 -4.99 -26.70
N LYS A 541 -4.87 -4.80 -26.71
CA LYS A 541 -3.91 -5.81 -26.25
C LYS A 541 -3.78 -5.72 -24.74
N TYR A 542 -4.67 -6.40 -24.02
CA TYR A 542 -4.60 -6.50 -22.56
C TYR A 542 -3.58 -7.55 -22.15
N LYS A 543 -2.81 -7.26 -21.10
CA LYS A 543 -1.87 -8.23 -20.50
C LYS A 543 -2.57 -9.50 -20.01
N ALA A 544 -3.75 -9.36 -19.40
CA ALA A 544 -4.61 -10.46 -18.96
C ALA A 544 -6.05 -10.27 -19.46
N LYS A 545 -6.74 -11.37 -19.76
CA LYS A 545 -8.08 -11.33 -20.37
C LYS A 545 -9.15 -10.76 -19.45
N HIS A 546 -9.06 -10.96 -18.13
CA HIS A 546 -10.11 -10.52 -17.20
C HIS A 546 -10.14 -8.98 -17.05
N LEU A 547 -8.98 -8.33 -17.23
CA LEU A 547 -8.83 -6.88 -17.16
C LEU A 547 -9.67 -6.17 -18.22
N ARG A 548 -9.80 -6.79 -19.39
CA ARG A 548 -10.66 -6.31 -20.47
C ARG A 548 -12.11 -6.14 -19.99
N TRP A 549 -12.63 -7.14 -19.30
CA TRP A 549 -14.02 -7.12 -18.82
C TRP A 549 -14.21 -6.13 -17.67
N LYS A 550 -13.21 -5.95 -16.81
CA LYS A 550 -13.20 -4.91 -15.77
C LYS A 550 -13.37 -3.50 -16.37
N VAL A 551 -12.61 -3.17 -17.42
CA VAL A 551 -12.73 -1.88 -18.12
C VAL A 551 -14.12 -1.74 -18.77
N THR A 552 -14.60 -2.78 -19.46
CA THR A 552 -15.91 -2.75 -20.13
C THR A 552 -17.05 -2.52 -19.16
N VAL A 553 -17.09 -3.25 -18.04
CA VAL A 553 -18.11 -3.06 -17.01
C VAL A 553 -18.09 -1.61 -16.53
N LYS A 554 -16.92 -1.03 -16.28
CA LYS A 554 -16.80 0.36 -15.82
C LYS A 554 -17.29 1.38 -16.85
N VAL A 555 -17.05 1.15 -18.15
CA VAL A 555 -17.58 2.02 -19.22
C VAL A 555 -19.11 1.91 -19.31
N LEU A 556 -19.66 0.70 -19.17
CA LEU A 556 -21.11 0.48 -19.15
C LEU A 556 -21.75 1.15 -17.93
N GLU A 557 -21.10 1.11 -16.76
CA GLU A 557 -21.55 1.87 -15.59
C GLU A 557 -21.57 3.37 -15.87
N LEU A 558 -20.53 3.94 -16.49
CA LEU A 558 -20.50 5.35 -16.89
C LEU A 558 -21.65 5.69 -17.83
N MET A 559 -21.90 4.84 -18.83
CA MET A 559 -23.01 4.98 -19.78
C MET A 559 -24.36 5.00 -19.06
N ARG A 560 -24.56 4.10 -18.10
CA ARG A 560 -25.77 4.07 -17.25
C ARG A 560 -25.91 5.35 -16.42
N THR A 561 -24.84 5.82 -15.78
CA THR A 561 -24.85 7.07 -15.00
C THR A 561 -25.19 8.27 -15.88
N CYS A 562 -24.65 8.32 -17.10
CA CYS A 562 -25.01 9.34 -18.08
C CYS A 562 -26.51 9.29 -18.36
N ILE A 563 -27.05 8.13 -18.74
CA ILE A 563 -28.49 7.96 -19.03
C ILE A 563 -29.35 8.44 -17.86
N MET A 564 -29.05 7.99 -16.63
CA MET A 564 -29.82 8.40 -15.46
C MET A 564 -29.77 9.91 -15.22
N SER A 565 -28.67 10.55 -15.61
CA SER A 565 -28.45 11.98 -15.40
C SER A 565 -28.95 12.87 -16.55
N ILE A 566 -29.32 12.31 -17.71
CA ILE A 566 -29.75 13.09 -18.89
C ILE A 566 -30.89 14.08 -18.58
N SER A 567 -31.84 13.71 -17.72
CA SER A 567 -32.97 14.60 -17.37
C SER A 567 -32.54 15.90 -16.68
N TYR A 568 -31.32 15.96 -16.16
CA TYR A 568 -30.76 17.13 -15.47
C TYR A 568 -29.86 17.97 -16.37
N PHE A 569 -29.53 17.50 -17.58
CA PHE A 569 -28.62 18.16 -18.51
C PHE A 569 -29.34 18.63 -19.77
N THR A 570 -29.12 19.89 -20.13
CA THR A 570 -29.70 20.48 -21.35
C THR A 570 -28.79 20.21 -22.55
N LYS A 571 -27.52 20.66 -22.50
CA LYS A 571 -26.59 20.53 -23.62
C LYS A 571 -26.01 19.13 -23.75
N PHE A 572 -25.69 18.47 -22.64
CA PHE A 572 -25.12 17.11 -22.66
C PHE A 572 -26.17 16.04 -22.94
N GLY A 573 -27.41 16.25 -22.49
CA GLY A 573 -28.49 15.30 -22.69
C GLY A 573 -28.70 14.99 -24.16
N GLU A 574 -28.71 16.00 -25.02
CA GLU A 574 -28.87 15.85 -26.48
C GLU A 574 -27.70 15.07 -27.10
N VAL A 575 -26.45 15.42 -26.76
CA VAL A 575 -25.27 14.76 -27.33
C VAL A 575 -25.15 13.32 -26.87
N VAL A 576 -25.40 13.04 -25.58
CA VAL A 576 -25.40 11.68 -25.05
C VAL A 576 -26.52 10.86 -25.68
N TRP A 577 -27.73 11.41 -25.85
CA TRP A 577 -28.80 10.71 -26.55
C TRP A 577 -28.47 10.42 -28.01
N ASP A 578 -27.90 11.39 -28.74
CA ASP A 578 -27.50 11.18 -30.13
C ASP A 578 -26.43 10.09 -30.23
N LEU A 579 -25.45 10.09 -29.32
CA LEU A 579 -24.42 9.05 -29.25
C LEU A 579 -25.03 7.66 -28.93
N LEU A 580 -26.01 7.60 -28.03
CA LEU A 580 -26.67 6.37 -27.63
C LEU A 580 -27.64 5.82 -28.68
N LEU A 581 -28.25 6.66 -29.51
CA LEU A 581 -29.28 6.27 -30.48
C LEU A 581 -28.77 6.21 -31.91
N SER A 582 -27.73 6.97 -32.25
CA SER A 582 -27.25 7.14 -33.62
C SER A 582 -25.87 6.51 -33.87
N ASP A 583 -25.09 6.20 -32.83
CA ASP A 583 -23.75 5.62 -32.99
C ASP A 583 -23.78 4.09 -33.16
N SER A 584 -23.59 3.65 -34.40
CA SER A 584 -23.59 2.24 -34.77
C SER A 584 -22.44 1.44 -34.15
N SER A 585 -21.32 2.08 -33.80
CA SER A 585 -20.18 1.41 -33.18
C SER A 585 -20.50 1.00 -31.74
N ILE A 586 -21.20 1.87 -31.01
CA ILE A 586 -21.66 1.63 -29.64
C ILE A 586 -22.73 0.54 -29.62
N HIS A 587 -23.71 0.63 -30.53
CA HIS A 587 -24.72 -0.43 -30.68
C HIS A 587 -24.09 -1.77 -30.97
N GLY A 588 -23.17 -1.81 -31.95
CA GLY A 588 -22.46 -3.03 -32.34
C GLY A 588 -21.70 -3.64 -31.18
N MET A 589 -21.12 -2.82 -30.29
CA MET A 589 -20.46 -3.33 -29.08
C MET A 589 -21.46 -3.84 -28.04
N LEU A 590 -22.52 -3.08 -27.73
CA LEU A 590 -23.56 -3.49 -26.77
C LEU A 590 -24.20 -4.82 -27.15
N PHE A 591 -24.60 -4.99 -28.41
CA PHE A 591 -25.18 -6.24 -28.90
C PHE A 591 -24.16 -7.38 -28.86
N ARG A 592 -22.88 -7.14 -29.15
CA ARG A 592 -21.86 -8.18 -29.04
C ARG A 592 -21.62 -8.66 -27.61
N VAL A 593 -21.67 -7.75 -26.63
CA VAL A 593 -21.64 -8.16 -25.21
C VAL A 593 -22.92 -8.92 -24.86
N ALA A 594 -24.09 -8.31 -25.11
CA ALA A 594 -25.38 -8.84 -24.67
C ALA A 594 -25.80 -10.16 -25.36
N CYS A 595 -25.39 -10.38 -26.61
CA CYS A 595 -25.75 -11.57 -27.39
C CYS A 595 -24.80 -12.76 -27.18
N THR A 596 -24.00 -12.76 -26.10
CA THR A 596 -23.24 -13.94 -25.69
C THR A 596 -24.23 -15.04 -25.26
N THR A 597 -24.24 -16.19 -25.94
CA THR A 597 -25.21 -17.25 -25.68
C THR A 597 -24.91 -18.00 -24.38
N ALA A 598 -25.95 -18.52 -23.72
CA ALA A 598 -25.79 -19.36 -22.52
C ALA A 598 -24.85 -20.55 -22.78
N GLN A 599 -24.96 -21.17 -23.95
CA GLN A 599 -24.09 -22.27 -24.36
C GLN A 599 -22.62 -21.84 -24.56
N ALA A 600 -22.36 -20.62 -25.05
CA ALA A 600 -21.01 -20.09 -25.12
C ALA A 600 -20.42 -19.86 -23.73
N LEU A 601 -21.22 -19.40 -22.76
CA LEU A 601 -20.80 -19.20 -21.38
C LEU A 601 -20.52 -20.52 -20.66
N GLU A 602 -21.37 -21.53 -20.83
CA GLU A 602 -21.16 -22.89 -20.31
C GLU A 602 -19.87 -23.52 -20.86
N ASN A 603 -19.57 -23.32 -22.15
CA ASN A 603 -18.33 -23.80 -22.75
C ASN A 603 -17.07 -23.12 -22.18
N LEU A 604 -17.19 -21.89 -21.67
CA LEU A 604 -16.08 -21.17 -21.02
C LEU A 604 -15.79 -21.76 -19.63
N TYR A 605 -16.80 -22.16 -18.87
CA TYR A 605 -16.64 -22.82 -17.56
C TYR A 605 -15.89 -24.16 -17.64
N VAL A 606 -16.01 -24.87 -18.77
CA VAL A 606 -15.36 -26.17 -18.99
C VAL A 606 -13.92 -26.00 -19.52
N SER A 607 -13.56 -24.80 -19.98
CA SER A 607 -12.27 -24.52 -20.60
C SER A 607 -11.19 -24.22 -19.56
N ARG A 608 -10.05 -24.92 -19.64
CA ARG A 608 -8.85 -24.62 -18.85
C ARG A 608 -8.14 -23.31 -19.23
N LEU A 609 -8.62 -22.62 -20.27
CA LEU A 609 -8.00 -21.41 -20.82
C LEU A 609 -8.58 -20.11 -20.25
N PHE A 610 -9.55 -20.20 -19.34
CA PHE A 610 -10.21 -19.07 -18.70
C PHE A 610 -10.18 -19.26 -17.19
N GLU A 611 -9.85 -18.18 -16.49
CA GLU A 611 -9.93 -18.13 -15.03
C GLU A 611 -11.37 -17.82 -14.59
N LEU A 612 -11.71 -18.12 -13.34
CA LEU A 612 -13.03 -17.80 -12.77
C LEU A 612 -13.35 -16.29 -12.90
N SER A 613 -12.34 -15.45 -12.69
CA SER A 613 -12.40 -13.98 -12.78
C SER A 613 -12.80 -13.49 -14.17
N ASP A 614 -12.39 -14.19 -15.24
CA ASP A 614 -12.78 -13.87 -16.62
C ASP A 614 -14.28 -14.06 -16.81
N ILE A 615 -14.82 -15.16 -16.27
CA ILE A 615 -16.21 -15.56 -16.46
C ILE A 615 -17.14 -14.62 -15.68
N GLU A 616 -16.78 -14.31 -14.43
CA GLU A 616 -17.51 -13.33 -13.62
C GLU A 616 -17.56 -11.95 -14.28
N GLY A 617 -16.42 -11.49 -14.83
CA GLY A 617 -16.35 -10.24 -15.56
C GLY A 617 -17.27 -10.19 -16.78
N ILE A 618 -17.33 -11.28 -17.56
CA ILE A 618 -18.23 -11.42 -18.71
C ILE A 618 -19.69 -11.35 -18.27
N GLN A 619 -20.07 -12.07 -17.22
CA GLN A 619 -21.44 -12.09 -16.70
C GLN A 619 -21.89 -10.70 -16.25
N LEU A 620 -21.04 -9.97 -15.53
CA LEU A 620 -21.29 -8.59 -15.12
C LEU A 620 -21.46 -7.65 -16.32
N ALA A 621 -20.63 -7.82 -17.37
CA ALA A 621 -20.74 -7.02 -18.59
C ALA A 621 -22.05 -7.30 -19.35
N ILE A 622 -22.45 -8.57 -19.50
CA ILE A 622 -23.72 -8.96 -20.13
C ILE A 622 -24.89 -8.32 -19.38
N ARG A 623 -24.92 -8.47 -18.05
CA ARG A 623 -25.97 -7.89 -17.21
C ARG A 623 -26.05 -6.38 -17.38
N SER A 624 -24.91 -5.69 -17.33
CA SER A 624 -24.85 -4.23 -17.46
C SER A 624 -25.31 -3.75 -18.84
N ALA A 625 -24.94 -4.45 -19.92
CA ALA A 625 -25.37 -4.13 -21.27
C ALA A 625 -26.88 -4.31 -21.46
N LEU A 626 -27.46 -5.40 -20.94
CA LEU A 626 -28.90 -5.65 -20.98
C LEU A 626 -29.69 -4.61 -20.18
N ASP A 627 -29.19 -4.22 -19.00
CA ASP A 627 -29.78 -3.15 -18.19
C ASP A 627 -29.82 -1.83 -18.98
N ILE A 628 -28.72 -1.45 -19.65
CA ILE A 628 -28.64 -0.23 -20.47
C ILE A 628 -29.64 -0.28 -21.64
N LEU A 629 -29.67 -1.39 -22.39
CA LEU A 629 -30.61 -1.56 -23.50
C LEU A 629 -32.07 -1.44 -23.02
N SER A 630 -32.40 -2.06 -21.88
CA SER A 630 -33.71 -1.96 -21.27
C SER A 630 -34.08 -0.51 -20.91
N ILE A 631 -33.16 0.24 -20.30
CA ILE A 631 -33.37 1.64 -19.93
C ILE A 631 -33.55 2.51 -21.18
N VAL A 632 -32.69 2.37 -22.18
CA VAL A 632 -32.75 3.12 -23.44
C VAL A 632 -34.08 2.87 -24.15
N LEU A 633 -34.49 1.60 -24.29
CA LEU A 633 -35.77 1.24 -24.91
C LEU A 633 -36.95 1.83 -24.12
N SER A 634 -36.97 1.69 -22.81
CA SER A 634 -38.05 2.20 -21.94
C SER A 634 -38.23 3.73 -22.02
N ARG A 635 -37.16 4.46 -22.30
CA ARG A 635 -37.17 5.93 -22.44
C ARG A 635 -37.44 6.40 -23.87
N SER A 636 -37.03 5.63 -24.88
CA SER A 636 -37.32 5.93 -26.29
C SER A 636 -38.77 5.65 -26.70
N MET A 637 -39.48 4.79 -25.95
CA MET A 637 -40.90 4.47 -26.16
C MET A 637 -41.86 5.40 -25.40
N LYS A 638 -41.34 6.39 -24.66
CA LYS A 638 -42.09 7.49 -24.05
C LYS A 638 -41.85 8.75 -24.86
#